data_AF-A0A8T2FF89-F1
#
_entry.id   AF-A0A8T2FF89-F1
#
_cell.length_a   1.000
_cell.length_b   1.000
_cell.length_c   1.000
_cell.angle_alpha   90.00
_cell.angle_beta   90.00
_cell.angle_gamma   90.00
#
_symmetry.space_group_name_H-M   'P 1'
#
loop_
_entity.id
_entity.type
_entity.pdbx_description
1 polymer ?
#
loop_
_entity_poly.entity_id
_entity_poly.type
_entity_poly.pdbx_seq_one_letter_code
_entity_poly.pdbx_strand_id
1 'polypeptide(L)'
;MSKSGFSLLFLALLHLMGFLFPLRVSAIRKDIGFLEERSCRTTVQGRYLISDDEGNVCDALSLESRTRCCPWKGERFSCHGCNILSQCCNSYEFCVSCCLNPSQTLLEKVVKVKVAKPATSGTYKSVFDFCAGRCRHNSESVVHENAYHSEFHHCFSLTSNASGANLTQVETRLLGIDVIVGSQGDSCDAVCKSRGQLCVMNKLSLLNQCDVMKRYMNCKGSCLASAGADQPAEVVEDAPRDLYPGACLYTRTQSLLSCDGSHQHTRRLCPCA
;
A
#
# COMPACT_ATOMS: atom_id res chain seq x y z
N MET A 1 14.60 -49.18 83.29
CA MET A 1 15.49 -48.62 82.25
C MET A 1 15.38 -49.55 81.06
N SER A 2 14.80 -49.19 79.92
CA SER A 2 15.43 -48.34 78.91
C SER A 2 14.36 -47.89 77.90
N LYS A 3 13.79 -46.69 78.09
CA LYS A 3 12.99 -45.97 77.08
C LYS A 3 13.90 -44.91 76.46
N SER A 4 14.88 -45.32 75.67
CA SER A 4 15.79 -44.36 75.01
C SER A 4 16.33 -44.81 73.65
N GLY A 5 16.25 -46.10 73.30
CA GLY A 5 16.75 -46.59 72.01
C GLY A 5 15.87 -46.30 70.79
N PHE A 6 14.54 -46.27 70.96
CA PHE A 6 13.62 -46.16 69.82
C PHE A 6 13.53 -44.74 69.22
N SER A 7 13.84 -43.71 70.02
CA SER A 7 13.82 -42.31 69.58
C SER A 7 15.05 -41.96 68.74
N LEU A 8 16.22 -42.45 69.14
CA LEU A 8 17.49 -42.21 68.43
C LEU A 8 17.57 -42.92 67.08
N LEU A 9 16.97 -44.11 66.95
CA LEU A 9 16.92 -44.84 65.66
C LEU A 9 15.97 -44.15 64.65
N PHE A 10 14.88 -43.56 65.13
CA PHE A 10 13.91 -42.87 64.29
C PHE A 10 14.44 -41.52 63.80
N LEU A 11 15.17 -40.77 64.65
CA LEU A 11 15.86 -39.55 64.26
C LEU A 11 17.03 -39.81 63.29
N ALA A 12 17.75 -40.93 63.44
CA ALA A 12 18.81 -41.31 62.51
C ALA A 12 18.28 -41.70 61.12
N LEU A 13 17.14 -42.41 61.04
CA LEU A 13 16.49 -42.72 59.77
C LEU A 13 15.93 -41.48 59.05
N LEU A 14 15.42 -40.49 59.81
CA LEU A 14 14.95 -39.21 59.26
C LEU A 14 16.09 -38.38 58.66
N HIS A 15 17.28 -38.42 59.25
CA HIS A 15 18.46 -37.78 58.67
C HIS A 15 19.03 -38.52 57.46
N LEU A 16 18.97 -39.86 57.41
CA LEU A 16 19.44 -40.63 56.26
C LEU A 16 18.51 -40.48 55.03
N MET A 17 17.21 -40.28 55.24
CA MET A 17 16.24 -40.00 54.16
C MET A 17 16.31 -38.57 53.62
N GLY A 18 16.96 -37.63 54.32
CA GLY A 18 17.20 -36.26 53.86
C GLY A 18 18.38 -36.13 52.89
N PHE A 19 19.32 -37.08 52.89
CA PHE A 19 20.54 -37.05 52.06
C PHE A 19 20.48 -37.89 50.77
N LEU A 20 19.37 -38.60 50.52
CA LEU A 20 19.15 -39.40 49.30
C LEU A 20 18.20 -38.75 48.29
N PHE A 21 17.67 -37.56 48.58
CA PHE A 21 17.04 -36.77 47.54
C PHE A 21 18.16 -36.05 46.79
N PRO A 22 18.47 -36.43 45.54
CA PRO A 22 19.26 -35.53 44.72
C PRO A 22 18.52 -34.21 44.75
N LEU A 23 19.22 -33.12 45.10
CA LEU A 23 18.75 -31.78 44.80
C LEU A 23 18.32 -31.84 43.35
N ARG A 24 17.01 -31.87 43.13
CA ARG A 24 16.43 -31.71 41.81
C ARG A 24 16.81 -30.29 41.47
N VAL A 25 17.98 -30.13 40.86
CA VAL A 25 18.25 -29.01 39.98
C VAL A 25 17.21 -29.21 38.88
N SER A 26 16.01 -28.71 39.15
CA SER A 26 15.09 -28.35 38.11
C SER A 26 15.82 -27.22 37.42
N ALA A 27 16.65 -27.57 36.45
CA ALA A 27 16.87 -26.70 35.32
C ALA A 27 15.47 -26.51 34.76
N ILE A 28 14.77 -25.49 35.28
CA ILE A 28 13.64 -24.89 34.59
C ILE A 28 14.27 -24.46 33.28
N ARG A 29 14.17 -25.32 32.25
CA ARG A 29 14.25 -24.87 30.88
C ARG A 29 13.19 -23.79 30.80
N LYS A 30 13.63 -22.54 30.93
CA LYS A 30 12.92 -21.39 30.38
C LYS A 30 12.63 -21.82 28.94
N ASP A 31 11.35 -21.95 28.65
CA ASP A 31 10.81 -22.22 27.33
C ASP A 31 10.93 -23.68 26.84
N ILE A 32 10.08 -24.56 27.40
CA ILE A 32 9.22 -25.35 26.49
C ILE A 32 8.18 -24.36 25.98
N GLY A 33 8.60 -23.54 25.02
CA GLY A 33 7.66 -22.88 24.13
C GLY A 33 7.02 -24.01 23.34
N PHE A 34 5.84 -24.47 23.78
CA PHE A 34 4.86 -24.84 22.77
C PHE A 34 4.80 -23.61 21.86
N LEU A 35 5.32 -23.75 20.63
CA LEU A 35 5.01 -22.80 19.58
C LEU A 35 3.49 -22.77 19.55
N GLU A 36 2.90 -21.76 20.19
CA GLU A 36 1.49 -21.48 20.09
C GLU A 36 1.29 -21.24 18.60
N GLU A 37 0.80 -22.29 17.93
CA GLU A 37 0.81 -22.35 16.48
C GLU A 37 -0.18 -21.29 16.02
N ARG A 38 0.37 -20.18 15.55
CA ARG A 38 -0.40 -18.97 15.34
C ARG A 38 -1.44 -19.24 14.26
N SER A 39 -2.70 -19.09 14.63
CA SER A 39 -3.81 -19.18 13.69
C SER A 39 -3.94 -17.86 12.94
N CYS A 40 -4.04 -17.92 11.61
CA CYS A 40 -4.24 -16.74 10.78
C CYS A 40 -5.72 -16.35 10.69
N ARG A 41 -5.96 -15.05 10.57
CA ARG A 41 -7.27 -14.53 10.18
C ARG A 41 -7.32 -14.42 8.66
N THR A 42 -8.45 -14.73 8.06
CA THR A 42 -8.61 -14.79 6.60
C THR A 42 -9.81 -14.01 6.11
N THR A 43 -9.78 -13.57 4.86
CA THR A 43 -10.96 -13.05 4.16
C THR A 43 -11.97 -14.18 3.97
N VAL A 44 -13.15 -14.09 4.61
CA VAL A 44 -14.17 -15.17 4.63
C VAL A 44 -14.99 -15.25 3.34
N GLN A 45 -14.90 -14.24 2.46
CA GLN A 45 -15.86 -14.02 1.37
C GLN A 45 -15.42 -14.50 -0.02
N GLY A 46 -14.13 -14.80 -0.22
CA GLY A 46 -13.62 -15.17 -1.54
C GLY A 46 -14.03 -16.59 -1.94
N ARG A 47 -14.67 -16.74 -3.10
CA ARG A 47 -15.05 -18.07 -3.64
C ARG A 47 -13.82 -18.88 -4.08
N TYR A 48 -12.83 -18.21 -4.64
CA TYR A 48 -11.67 -18.84 -5.27
C TYR A 48 -10.37 -18.51 -4.55
N LEU A 49 -10.17 -17.25 -4.17
CA LEU A 49 -8.99 -16.77 -3.49
C LEU A 49 -9.29 -16.43 -2.03
N ILE A 50 -8.28 -16.50 -1.18
CA ILE A 50 -8.30 -16.08 0.23
C ILE A 50 -7.02 -15.29 0.52
N SER A 51 -7.16 -14.16 1.20
CA SER A 51 -6.03 -13.44 1.80
C SER A 51 -6.00 -13.66 3.31
N ASP A 52 -4.82 -13.94 3.86
CA ASP A 52 -4.60 -14.03 5.32
C ASP A 52 -4.07 -12.71 5.92
N ASP A 53 -4.01 -12.62 7.25
CA ASP A 53 -3.52 -11.45 7.98
C ASP A 53 -1.99 -11.33 8.04
N GLU A 54 -1.29 -12.33 7.52
CA GLU A 54 0.13 -12.25 7.18
C GLU A 54 0.32 -11.65 5.77
N GLY A 55 -0.74 -11.45 4.99
CA GLY A 55 -0.71 -10.81 3.67
C GLY A 55 -0.40 -11.78 2.52
N ASN A 56 -0.52 -13.08 2.73
CA ASN A 56 -0.43 -14.07 1.65
C ASN A 56 -1.80 -14.24 0.98
N VAL A 57 -1.80 -14.54 -0.32
CA VAL A 57 -3.00 -14.87 -1.09
C VAL A 57 -2.86 -16.29 -1.64
N CYS A 58 -3.88 -17.11 -1.47
CA CYS A 58 -3.92 -18.48 -1.97
C CYS A 58 -5.31 -18.88 -2.45
N ASP A 59 -5.38 -19.97 -3.22
CA ASP A 59 -6.67 -20.60 -3.52
C ASP A 59 -7.33 -21.10 -2.22
N ALA A 60 -8.65 -20.98 -2.14
CA ALA A 60 -9.42 -21.39 -0.96
C ALA A 60 -9.20 -22.87 -0.57
N LEU A 61 -8.88 -23.72 -1.55
CA LEU A 61 -8.58 -25.14 -1.37
C LEU A 61 -7.17 -25.39 -0.82
N SER A 62 -6.26 -24.43 -0.95
CA SER A 62 -4.87 -24.52 -0.49
C SER A 62 -4.68 -24.05 0.94
N LEU A 63 -5.77 -23.67 1.63
CA LEU A 63 -5.71 -23.14 2.99
C LEU A 63 -5.39 -24.25 3.99
N GLU A 64 -4.43 -24.00 4.88
CA GLU A 64 -4.00 -24.99 5.87
C GLU A 64 -5.12 -25.27 6.89
N SER A 65 -5.40 -26.55 7.15
CA SER A 65 -6.58 -26.94 7.95
C SER A 65 -6.46 -26.53 9.42
N ARG A 66 -5.24 -26.58 9.97
CA ARG A 66 -4.97 -26.33 11.39
C ARG A 66 -4.78 -24.85 11.70
N THR A 67 -3.93 -24.18 10.93
CA THR A 67 -3.56 -22.78 11.18
C THR A 67 -4.46 -21.80 10.45
N ARG A 68 -5.21 -22.24 9.43
CA ARG A 68 -6.03 -21.38 8.57
C ARG A 68 -5.20 -20.32 7.82
N CYS A 69 -3.89 -20.52 7.70
CA CYS A 69 -3.00 -19.63 6.95
C CYS A 69 -2.89 -20.09 5.49
N CYS A 70 -2.59 -19.14 4.60
CA CYS A 70 -2.17 -19.49 3.25
C CYS A 70 -0.72 -20.02 3.27
N PRO A 71 -0.38 -20.99 2.40
CA PRO A 71 0.97 -21.53 2.33
C PRO A 71 1.93 -20.45 1.84
N TRP A 72 3.10 -20.38 2.47
CA TRP A 72 4.15 -19.46 2.06
C TRP A 72 4.73 -19.83 0.70
N LYS A 73 4.54 -18.96 -0.31
CA LYS A 73 5.10 -19.11 -1.66
C LYS A 73 6.21 -18.10 -2.00
N GLY A 74 6.66 -17.31 -1.02
CA GLY A 74 7.75 -16.33 -1.20
C GLY A 74 7.29 -14.90 -1.56
N GLU A 75 6.01 -14.69 -1.87
CA GLU A 75 5.45 -13.36 -2.16
C GLU A 75 4.36 -13.01 -1.14
N ARG A 76 4.61 -11.96 -0.33
CA ARG A 76 3.61 -11.34 0.55
C ARG A 76 3.14 -10.02 -0.04
N PHE A 77 1.96 -9.61 0.37
CA PHE A 77 1.41 -8.30 0.07
C PHE A 77 1.30 -8.05 -1.44
N SER A 78 0.90 -9.09 -2.18
CA SER A 78 0.80 -9.04 -3.62
C SER A 78 -0.28 -8.03 -4.02
N CYS A 79 0.12 -7.09 -4.86
CA CYS A 79 -0.74 -6.06 -5.43
C CYS A 79 -1.18 -6.42 -6.86
N HIS A 80 -1.31 -7.71 -7.17
CA HIS A 80 -1.75 -8.14 -8.48
C HIS A 80 -3.15 -7.58 -8.80
N GLY A 81 -3.32 -6.97 -9.97
CA GLY A 81 -4.59 -6.33 -10.34
C GLY A 81 -4.93 -5.08 -9.52
N CYS A 82 -3.97 -4.50 -8.81
CA CYS A 82 -4.12 -3.24 -8.09
C CYS A 82 -3.45 -2.08 -8.81
N ASN A 83 -4.15 -0.95 -8.91
CA ASN A 83 -3.54 0.32 -9.23
C ASN A 83 -3.08 0.98 -7.92
N ILE A 84 -1.78 1.02 -7.71
CA ILE A 84 -1.15 1.54 -6.49
C ILE A 84 -1.45 3.03 -6.25
N LEU A 85 -1.72 3.79 -7.32
CA LEU A 85 -1.98 5.24 -7.22
C LEU A 85 -3.39 5.53 -6.74
N SER A 86 -4.40 4.86 -7.32
CA SER A 86 -5.78 4.96 -6.84
C SER A 86 -6.01 4.15 -5.56
N GLN A 87 -5.07 3.26 -5.22
CA GLN A 87 -5.18 2.30 -4.13
C GLN A 87 -6.46 1.46 -4.25
N CYS A 88 -6.82 1.16 -5.51
CA CYS A 88 -7.97 0.37 -5.89
C CYS A 88 -7.54 -0.83 -6.72
N CYS A 89 -8.24 -1.94 -6.56
CA CYS A 89 -7.98 -3.22 -7.20
C CYS A 89 -9.25 -3.78 -7.82
N ASN A 90 -9.08 -4.67 -8.79
CA ASN A 90 -10.16 -5.43 -9.40
C ASN A 90 -10.51 -6.72 -8.63
N SER A 91 -9.70 -7.11 -7.65
CA SER A 91 -9.93 -8.25 -6.75
C SER A 91 -9.88 -7.82 -5.30
N TYR A 92 -10.84 -8.31 -4.51
CA TYR A 92 -10.95 -8.04 -3.09
C TYR A 92 -9.74 -8.58 -2.30
N GLU A 93 -9.34 -9.81 -2.59
CA GLU A 93 -8.29 -10.53 -1.86
C GLU A 93 -6.93 -9.90 -2.12
N PHE A 94 -6.63 -9.54 -3.37
CA PHE A 94 -5.42 -8.77 -3.69
C PHE A 94 -5.46 -7.35 -3.14
N CYS A 95 -6.64 -6.72 -3.05
CA CYS A 95 -6.77 -5.43 -2.34
C CYS A 95 -6.37 -5.55 -0.87
N VAL A 96 -6.87 -6.58 -0.17
CA VAL A 96 -6.55 -6.80 1.25
C VAL A 96 -5.07 -7.09 1.42
N SER A 97 -4.49 -7.98 0.61
CA SER A 97 -3.05 -8.29 0.64
C SER A 97 -2.19 -7.06 0.35
N CYS A 98 -2.48 -6.30 -0.71
CA CYS A 98 -1.77 -5.08 -1.05
C CYS A 98 -1.86 -4.00 0.04
N CYS A 99 -3.05 -3.84 0.63
CA CYS A 99 -3.29 -2.89 1.72
C CYS A 99 -2.49 -3.22 2.98
N LEU A 100 -2.28 -4.50 3.28
CA LEU A 100 -1.48 -4.92 4.43
C LEU A 100 0.00 -4.56 4.30
N ASN A 101 0.47 -4.20 3.11
CA ASN A 101 1.86 -3.79 2.89
C ASN A 101 2.19 -2.55 3.75
N PRO A 102 3.24 -2.59 4.60
CA PRO A 102 3.67 -1.44 5.39
C PRO A 102 4.02 -0.20 4.55
N SER A 103 4.44 -0.39 3.29
CA SER A 103 4.71 0.70 2.35
C SER A 103 3.44 1.39 1.85
N GLN A 104 2.29 0.73 1.91
CA GLN A 104 1.00 1.27 1.48
C GLN A 104 0.21 1.85 2.66
N THR A 105 0.27 1.17 3.81
CA THR A 105 -0.58 1.47 4.96
C THR A 105 0.24 1.49 6.25
N LEU A 106 0.29 2.67 6.88
CA LEU A 106 0.97 2.84 8.18
C LEU A 106 0.03 2.52 9.34
N LEU A 107 0.45 1.62 10.23
CA LEU A 107 -0.29 1.16 11.41
C LEU A 107 -0.87 2.32 12.25
N GLU A 108 -0.06 3.35 12.50
CA GLU A 108 -0.44 4.52 13.32
C GLU A 108 -1.58 5.35 12.74
N LYS A 109 -1.72 5.35 11.40
CA LYS A 109 -2.79 6.06 10.70
C LYS A 109 -4.08 5.25 10.70
N VAL A 110 -4.01 3.93 10.77
CA VAL A 110 -5.16 3.02 10.63
C VAL A 110 -5.94 2.82 11.93
N VAL A 111 -5.26 2.59 13.04
CA VAL A 111 -5.93 2.25 14.33
C VAL A 111 -6.77 3.42 14.87
N LYS A 112 -6.51 4.64 14.38
CA LYS A 112 -7.26 5.86 14.73
C LYS A 112 -8.48 6.11 13.83
N VAL A 113 -8.64 5.33 12.75
CA VAL A 113 -9.71 5.53 11.76
C VAL A 113 -10.99 4.88 12.25
N LYS A 114 -12.10 5.61 12.19
CA LYS A 114 -13.43 5.09 12.51
C LYS A 114 -13.89 4.11 11.44
N VAL A 115 -14.58 3.05 11.87
CA VAL A 115 -15.12 2.02 10.98
C VAL A 115 -16.21 2.58 10.07
N ALA A 116 -17.00 3.55 10.55
CA ALA A 116 -18.06 4.19 9.79
C ALA A 116 -18.15 5.72 10.07
N LYS A 117 -18.95 6.42 9.25
CA LYS A 117 -19.18 7.88 9.35
C LYS A 117 -19.80 8.36 10.68
N PRO A 118 -20.72 7.63 11.35
CA PRO A 118 -21.33 8.12 12.59
C PRO A 118 -20.31 8.36 13.71
N ALA A 119 -20.52 9.43 14.50
CA ALA A 119 -19.61 9.82 15.57
C ALA A 119 -19.42 8.73 16.65
N THR A 120 -20.43 7.88 16.84
CA THR A 120 -20.48 6.74 17.77
C THR A 120 -19.74 5.50 17.27
N SER A 121 -19.22 5.50 16.04
CA SER A 121 -18.53 4.34 15.46
C SER A 121 -17.17 4.13 16.12
N GLY A 122 -16.87 2.88 16.49
CA GLY A 122 -15.57 2.45 16.98
C GLY A 122 -14.48 2.52 15.92
N THR A 123 -13.23 2.27 16.33
CA THR A 123 -12.07 2.21 15.43
C THR A 123 -11.71 0.77 15.06
N TYR A 124 -10.88 0.61 14.02
CA TYR A 124 -10.37 -0.71 13.64
C TYR A 124 -9.40 -1.27 14.68
N LYS A 125 -9.51 -2.56 14.97
CA LYS A 125 -8.69 -3.26 15.98
C LYS A 125 -7.30 -3.63 15.45
N SER A 126 -7.17 -3.84 14.14
CA SER A 126 -5.90 -4.18 13.48
C SER A 126 -5.87 -3.68 12.03
N VAL A 127 -4.69 -3.68 11.41
CA VAL A 127 -4.52 -3.32 9.98
C VAL A 127 -5.31 -4.27 9.08
N PHE A 128 -5.36 -5.55 9.44
CA PHE A 128 -6.17 -6.53 8.73
C PHE A 128 -7.65 -6.16 8.72
N ASP A 129 -8.23 -5.81 9.88
CA ASP A 129 -9.65 -5.44 9.96
C ASP A 129 -9.96 -4.17 9.16
N PHE A 130 -9.00 -3.24 9.12
CA PHE A 130 -9.07 -2.05 8.28
C PHE A 130 -9.07 -2.39 6.80
N CYS A 131 -8.08 -3.16 6.34
CA CYS A 131 -7.95 -3.54 4.94
C CYS A 131 -9.15 -4.38 4.47
N ALA A 132 -9.52 -5.40 5.25
CA ALA A 132 -10.69 -6.24 4.98
C ALA A 132 -11.98 -5.43 4.93
N GLY A 133 -12.14 -4.42 5.79
CA GLY A 133 -13.30 -3.54 5.82
C GLY A 133 -13.34 -2.51 4.68
N ARG A 134 -12.22 -1.86 4.36
CA ARG A 134 -12.16 -0.83 3.32
C ARG A 134 -12.29 -1.40 1.91
N CYS A 135 -11.52 -2.45 1.60
CA CYS A 135 -11.54 -3.11 0.30
C CYS A 135 -12.91 -3.69 -0.07
N ARG A 136 -13.76 -3.98 0.93
CA ARG A 136 -15.05 -4.64 0.71
C ARG A 136 -16.12 -3.70 0.15
N HIS A 137 -16.06 -2.42 0.49
CA HIS A 137 -17.10 -1.46 0.14
C HIS A 137 -16.53 -0.05 0.23
N ASN A 138 -16.22 0.54 -0.93
CA ASN A 138 -15.97 1.96 -1.06
C ASN A 138 -17.23 2.65 -1.61
N SER A 139 -17.83 3.55 -0.82
CA SER A 139 -19.00 4.31 -1.28
C SER A 139 -18.68 5.24 -2.46
N GLU A 140 -17.40 5.57 -2.68
CA GLU A 140 -16.96 6.42 -3.80
C GLU A 140 -16.85 5.66 -5.13
N SER A 141 -16.84 4.32 -5.11
CA SER A 141 -16.76 3.52 -6.33
C SER A 141 -18.12 3.18 -6.94
N VAL A 142 -19.23 3.63 -6.35
CA VAL A 142 -20.61 3.29 -6.76
C VAL A 142 -21.31 4.51 -7.35
N VAL A 143 -21.84 4.38 -8.58
CA VAL A 143 -22.51 5.47 -9.34
C VAL A 143 -24.02 5.51 -9.07
N HIS A 144 -24.67 4.35 -9.00
CA HIS A 144 -26.08 4.17 -8.59
C HIS A 144 -26.33 2.71 -8.24
N GLU A 145 -27.02 2.44 -7.12
CA GLU A 145 -27.64 1.14 -6.74
C GLU A 145 -26.95 -0.13 -7.31
N ASN A 146 -25.65 -0.28 -7.05
CA ASN A 146 -24.76 -1.41 -7.40
C ASN A 146 -23.99 -1.36 -8.73
N ALA A 147 -24.03 -0.26 -9.49
CA ALA A 147 -23.14 -0.05 -10.64
C ALA A 147 -21.82 0.61 -10.21
N TYR A 148 -20.69 -0.06 -10.47
CA TYR A 148 -19.36 0.47 -10.18
C TYR A 148 -18.83 1.36 -11.31
N HIS A 149 -18.08 2.41 -10.95
CA HIS A 149 -17.46 3.33 -11.92
C HIS A 149 -16.34 2.65 -12.74
N SER A 150 -15.79 1.54 -12.24
CA SER A 150 -14.67 0.83 -12.84
C SER A 150 -14.63 -0.62 -12.36
N GLU A 151 -13.94 -1.47 -13.11
CA GLU A 151 -13.54 -2.79 -12.61
C GLU A 151 -12.66 -2.70 -11.35
N PHE A 152 -11.93 -1.59 -11.16
CA PHE A 152 -11.13 -1.30 -9.96
C PHE A 152 -11.98 -0.68 -8.84
N HIS A 153 -12.81 -1.48 -8.18
CA HIS A 153 -13.78 -1.01 -7.19
C HIS A 153 -13.45 -1.42 -5.74
N HIS A 154 -12.45 -2.29 -5.53
CA HIS A 154 -11.95 -2.63 -4.19
C HIS A 154 -10.86 -1.66 -3.80
N CYS A 155 -11.16 -0.67 -2.95
CA CYS A 155 -10.20 0.37 -2.61
C CYS A 155 -9.85 0.36 -1.11
N PHE A 156 -8.58 0.65 -0.80
CA PHE A 156 -8.10 0.76 0.58
C PHE A 156 -7.59 2.16 0.95
N SER A 157 -7.78 3.14 0.07
CA SER A 157 -7.37 4.51 0.36
C SER A 157 -8.02 5.02 1.65
N LEU A 158 -7.18 5.58 2.50
CA LEU A 158 -7.64 6.48 3.54
C LEU A 158 -8.00 7.76 2.82
N THR A 159 -9.31 8.02 2.63
CA THR A 159 -9.78 9.39 2.40
C THR A 159 -9.18 10.25 3.48
N SER A 160 -8.13 10.94 3.10
CA SER A 160 -7.23 11.54 4.05
C SER A 160 -7.75 12.95 4.26
N ASN A 161 -8.35 13.19 5.42
CA ASN A 161 -8.40 14.55 5.98
C ASN A 161 -7.00 15.12 6.31
N ALA A 162 -5.92 14.48 5.84
CA ALA A 162 -4.54 14.96 5.89
C ALA A 162 -3.71 14.73 4.59
N SER A 163 -4.34 14.28 3.49
CA SER A 163 -3.70 14.12 2.15
C SER A 163 -4.57 14.63 1.01
N GLY A 164 -5.89 14.74 1.25
CA GLY A 164 -6.80 15.61 0.49
C GLY A 164 -6.58 17.10 0.78
N ALA A 165 -5.37 17.50 1.21
CA ALA A 165 -4.93 18.88 1.21
C ALA A 165 -3.97 19.16 0.04
N ASN A 166 -3.41 18.14 -0.63
CA ASN A 166 -2.52 18.35 -1.77
C ASN A 166 -3.19 17.98 -3.11
N LEU A 167 -4.01 16.92 -3.15
CA LEU A 167 -4.69 16.51 -4.39
C LEU A 167 -5.85 17.44 -4.77
N THR A 168 -6.74 17.70 -3.81
CA THR A 168 -7.79 18.73 -3.95
C THR A 168 -7.17 20.10 -4.17
N GLN A 169 -5.99 20.38 -3.64
CA GLN A 169 -5.30 21.66 -3.80
C GLN A 169 -4.63 21.78 -5.16
N VAL A 170 -4.09 20.69 -5.74
CA VAL A 170 -3.64 20.66 -7.14
C VAL A 170 -4.82 20.81 -8.09
N GLU A 171 -5.93 20.09 -7.86
CA GLU A 171 -7.17 20.23 -8.65
C GLU A 171 -7.75 21.65 -8.53
N THR A 172 -7.81 22.20 -7.32
CA THR A 172 -8.23 23.60 -7.07
C THR A 172 -7.28 24.59 -7.76
N ARG A 173 -5.97 24.33 -7.74
CA ARG A 173 -4.96 25.18 -8.39
C ARG A 173 -4.96 25.04 -9.91
N LEU A 174 -5.56 24.00 -10.46
CA LEU A 174 -5.75 23.78 -11.90
C LEU A 174 -7.18 24.11 -12.36
N LEU A 175 -8.04 24.69 -11.50
CA LEU A 175 -9.35 25.19 -11.92
C LEU A 175 -9.19 26.22 -13.04
N GLY A 176 -9.92 25.99 -14.14
CA GLY A 176 -9.85 26.84 -15.34
C GLY A 176 -8.58 26.67 -16.17
N ILE A 177 -7.79 25.62 -15.92
CA ILE A 177 -6.62 25.26 -16.73
C ILE A 177 -6.94 23.97 -17.50
N ASP A 178 -6.86 24.03 -18.82
CA ASP A 178 -6.94 22.86 -19.68
C ASP A 178 -5.58 22.18 -19.74
N VAL A 179 -5.50 20.95 -19.23
CA VAL A 179 -4.27 20.16 -19.25
C VAL A 179 -4.27 19.28 -20.49
N ILE A 180 -3.34 19.54 -21.41
CA ILE A 180 -3.31 18.93 -22.75
C ILE A 180 -1.99 18.19 -22.95
N VAL A 181 -2.08 16.97 -23.49
CA VAL A 181 -0.89 16.24 -23.97
C VAL A 181 -0.61 16.67 -25.40
N GLY A 182 0.55 17.27 -25.63
CA GLY A 182 0.99 17.71 -26.95
C GLY A 182 1.36 16.56 -27.89
N SER A 183 1.54 16.86 -29.17
CA SER A 183 2.14 15.90 -30.09
C SER A 183 3.64 15.79 -29.83
N GLN A 184 4.26 14.77 -30.42
CA GLN A 184 5.71 14.62 -30.38
C GLN A 184 6.40 15.86 -30.96
N GLY A 185 7.35 16.43 -30.19
CA GLY A 185 8.11 17.61 -30.62
C GLY A 185 7.39 18.94 -30.46
N ASP A 186 6.13 18.98 -30.02
CA ASP A 186 5.43 20.25 -29.80
C ASP A 186 5.89 20.95 -28.52
N SER A 187 5.99 22.28 -28.58
CA SER A 187 6.07 23.12 -27.38
C SER A 187 4.69 23.38 -26.80
N CYS A 188 4.61 23.74 -25.51
CA CYS A 188 3.32 24.07 -24.91
C CYS A 188 2.70 25.34 -25.49
N ASP A 189 3.51 26.29 -25.97
CA ASP A 189 3.00 27.45 -26.70
C ASP A 189 2.27 27.03 -27.99
N ALA A 190 2.82 26.08 -28.75
CA ALA A 190 2.18 25.56 -29.94
C ALA A 190 0.88 24.78 -29.61
N VAL A 191 0.93 23.93 -28.58
CA VAL A 191 -0.22 23.13 -28.12
C VAL A 191 -1.37 24.04 -27.70
N CYS A 192 -1.14 25.01 -26.82
CA CYS A 192 -2.19 25.90 -26.34
C CYS A 192 -2.72 26.80 -27.45
N LYS A 193 -1.84 27.33 -28.32
CA LYS A 193 -2.25 28.16 -29.45
C LYS A 193 -3.17 27.42 -30.42
N SER A 194 -2.99 26.11 -30.61
CA SER A 194 -3.88 25.29 -31.44
C SER A 194 -5.33 25.23 -30.92
N ARG A 195 -5.53 25.50 -29.63
CA ARG A 195 -6.83 25.58 -28.96
C ARG A 195 -7.33 27.02 -28.74
N GLY A 196 -6.61 28.01 -29.28
CA GLY A 196 -6.92 29.43 -29.04
C GLY A 196 -6.59 29.91 -27.63
N GLN A 197 -5.71 29.20 -26.91
CA GLN A 197 -5.30 29.46 -25.53
C GLN A 197 -3.81 29.82 -25.45
N LEU A 198 -3.36 30.26 -24.27
CA LEU A 198 -1.95 30.53 -23.98
C LEU A 198 -1.40 29.55 -22.94
N CYS A 199 -0.10 29.28 -23.02
CA CYS A 199 0.56 28.44 -22.03
C CYS A 199 0.69 29.17 -20.69
N VAL A 200 0.29 28.49 -19.61
CA VAL A 200 0.28 29.03 -18.26
C VAL A 200 1.51 28.58 -17.49
N MET A 201 2.62 29.28 -17.70
CA MET A 201 3.96 28.94 -17.17
C MET A 201 3.97 28.58 -15.67
N ASN A 202 3.28 29.34 -14.82
CA ASN A 202 3.28 29.12 -13.38
C ASN A 202 2.59 27.81 -12.93
N LYS A 203 1.86 27.14 -13.84
CA LYS A 203 1.23 25.84 -13.59
C LYS A 203 2.08 24.66 -14.03
N LEU A 204 3.17 24.87 -14.78
CA LEU A 204 4.08 23.79 -15.17
C LEU A 204 4.69 23.08 -13.95
N SER A 205 4.95 23.81 -12.86
CA SER A 205 5.47 23.23 -11.62
C SER A 205 4.49 22.27 -10.94
N LEU A 206 3.18 22.45 -11.15
CA LEU A 206 2.14 21.54 -10.67
C LEU A 206 2.09 20.28 -11.53
N LEU A 207 2.25 20.43 -12.86
CA LEU A 207 2.27 19.31 -13.80
C LEU A 207 3.58 18.50 -13.74
N ASN A 208 4.67 19.12 -13.31
CA ASN A 208 6.00 18.52 -13.18
C ASN A 208 6.13 17.65 -11.92
N GLN A 209 5.13 16.80 -11.68
CA GLN A 209 5.09 15.82 -10.62
C GLN A 209 4.67 14.49 -11.23
N CYS A 210 5.40 13.42 -10.93
CA CYS A 210 5.19 12.11 -11.53
C CYS A 210 3.75 11.58 -11.33
N ASP A 211 3.17 11.84 -10.17
CA ASP A 211 1.79 11.49 -9.82
C ASP A 211 0.74 12.28 -10.60
N VAL A 212 1.07 13.49 -11.06
CA VAL A 212 0.22 14.29 -11.96
C VAL A 212 0.37 13.80 -13.40
N MET A 213 1.61 13.62 -13.88
CA MET A 213 1.88 13.13 -15.23
C MET A 213 1.20 11.78 -15.51
N LYS A 214 1.27 10.84 -14.56
CA LYS A 214 0.63 9.51 -14.65
C LYS A 214 -0.89 9.52 -14.79
N ARG A 215 -1.56 10.67 -14.65
CA ARG A 215 -3.01 10.81 -14.91
C ARG A 215 -3.32 11.09 -16.36
N TYR A 216 -2.38 11.72 -17.07
CA TYR A 216 -2.55 12.15 -18.46
C TYR A 216 -1.68 11.32 -19.42
N MET A 217 -0.64 10.66 -18.91
CA MET A 217 0.36 9.91 -19.65
C MET A 217 0.50 8.49 -19.08
N ASN A 218 1.00 7.55 -19.90
CA ASN A 218 1.09 6.14 -19.51
C ASN A 218 2.30 5.90 -18.60
N CYS A 219 3.41 6.59 -18.87
CA CYS A 219 4.67 6.57 -18.11
C CYS A 219 5.31 5.18 -17.91
N LYS A 220 4.73 4.07 -18.41
CA LYS A 220 5.16 2.67 -18.23
C LYS A 220 5.69 2.34 -16.83
N GLY A 221 5.14 2.96 -15.79
CA GLY A 221 5.60 2.83 -14.40
C GLY A 221 6.90 3.56 -14.04
N SER A 222 7.62 4.16 -15.00
CA SER A 222 8.90 4.84 -14.80
C SER A 222 8.77 6.37 -14.82
N CYS A 223 9.35 7.04 -13.83
CA CYS A 223 9.49 8.49 -13.78
C CYS A 223 10.94 8.87 -13.47
N LEU A 224 11.57 9.62 -14.36
CA LEU A 224 13.00 9.94 -14.29
C LEU A 224 13.21 11.44 -14.20
N ALA A 225 14.17 11.85 -13.36
CA ALA A 225 14.60 13.24 -13.30
C ALA A 225 15.48 13.55 -14.52
N SER A 226 15.19 14.64 -15.23
CA SER A 226 15.96 15.13 -16.38
C SER A 226 16.13 16.66 -16.31
N ALA A 227 17.00 17.21 -17.16
CA ALA A 227 17.33 18.63 -17.22
C ALA A 227 16.96 19.28 -18.58
N GLY A 228 16.12 18.62 -19.38
CA GLY A 228 15.62 19.16 -20.64
C GLY A 228 14.54 20.23 -20.44
N ALA A 229 14.47 21.16 -21.38
CA ALA A 229 13.46 22.23 -21.39
C ALA A 229 12.05 21.72 -21.76
N ASP A 230 11.96 20.49 -22.27
CA ASP A 230 10.73 19.80 -22.66
C ASP A 230 9.94 19.22 -21.47
N GLN A 231 10.55 19.09 -20.28
CA GLN A 231 9.82 18.58 -19.13
C GLN A 231 8.69 19.54 -18.66
N PRO A 232 7.57 19.02 -18.13
CA PRO A 232 7.22 17.60 -17.99
C PRO A 232 6.78 16.96 -19.30
N ALA A 233 7.31 15.78 -19.61
CA ALA A 233 7.01 15.07 -20.85
C ALA A 233 7.10 13.56 -20.73
N GLU A 234 6.42 12.84 -21.62
CA GLU A 234 6.58 11.40 -21.80
C GLU A 234 7.44 11.13 -23.03
N VAL A 235 8.40 10.21 -22.91
CA VAL A 235 9.24 9.77 -24.02
C VAL A 235 8.40 8.88 -24.94
N VAL A 236 8.41 9.16 -26.24
CA VAL A 236 7.67 8.37 -27.23
C VAL A 236 8.24 6.96 -27.37
N GLU A 237 7.39 6.02 -27.80
CA GLU A 237 7.72 4.58 -27.85
C GLU A 237 8.76 4.21 -28.91
N ASP A 238 8.84 5.01 -29.98
CA ASP A 238 9.79 4.85 -31.09
C ASP A 238 11.14 5.55 -30.82
N ALA A 239 11.33 6.15 -29.64
CA ALA A 239 12.59 6.77 -29.27
C ALA A 239 13.73 5.73 -29.14
N PRO A 240 15.00 6.15 -29.34
CA PRO A 240 16.17 5.34 -29.02
C PRO A 240 16.12 4.76 -27.60
N ARG A 241 16.60 3.53 -27.41
CA ARG A 241 16.49 2.79 -26.14
C ARG A 241 17.18 3.50 -24.97
N ASP A 242 18.26 4.23 -25.25
CA ASP A 242 19.01 5.04 -24.30
C ASP A 242 18.23 6.25 -23.77
N LEU A 243 17.12 6.64 -24.42
CA LEU A 243 16.23 7.71 -23.96
C LEU A 243 15.06 7.22 -23.10
N TYR A 244 15.02 5.93 -22.75
CA TYR A 244 13.96 5.32 -21.93
C TYR A 244 12.53 5.48 -22.51
N PRO A 245 12.23 4.85 -23.67
CA PRO A 245 10.90 4.92 -24.30
C PRO A 245 9.75 4.60 -23.34
N GLY A 246 8.73 5.47 -23.34
CA GLY A 246 7.56 5.38 -22.47
C GLY A 246 7.77 5.84 -21.03
N ALA A 247 8.98 6.28 -20.64
CA ALA A 247 9.19 6.89 -19.32
C ALA A 247 8.68 8.34 -19.28
N CYS A 248 8.21 8.77 -18.11
CA CYS A 248 7.88 10.17 -17.85
C CYS A 248 9.08 10.92 -17.28
N LEU A 249 9.38 12.09 -17.83
CA LEU A 249 10.50 12.93 -17.45
C LEU A 249 9.99 14.17 -16.71
N TYR A 250 10.58 14.43 -15.54
CA TYR A 250 10.34 15.64 -14.75
C TYR A 250 11.67 16.34 -14.46
N THR A 251 11.65 17.66 -14.27
CA THR A 251 12.85 18.40 -13.84
C THR A 251 12.87 18.60 -12.34
N ARG A 252 14.07 18.55 -11.73
CA ARG A 252 14.26 18.98 -10.33
C ARG A 252 14.50 20.48 -10.21
N THR A 253 14.80 21.15 -11.32
CA THR A 253 15.19 22.56 -11.36
C THR A 253 14.03 23.35 -11.93
N GLN A 254 13.26 24.03 -11.07
CA GLN A 254 12.06 24.77 -11.47
C GLN A 254 12.33 25.86 -12.51
N SER A 255 13.53 26.46 -12.51
CA SER A 255 13.92 27.47 -13.50
C SER A 255 14.14 26.93 -14.91
N LEU A 256 14.14 25.60 -15.11
CA LEU A 256 14.23 24.96 -16.43
C LEU A 256 12.85 24.74 -17.06
N LEU A 257 11.76 24.91 -16.32
CA LEU A 257 10.41 24.80 -16.86
C LEU A 257 10.15 25.95 -17.84
N SER A 258 9.78 25.62 -19.07
CA SER A 258 9.45 26.61 -20.09
C SER A 258 8.28 26.21 -20.97
N CYS A 259 7.52 27.17 -21.49
CA CYS A 259 6.42 26.94 -22.42
C CYS A 259 6.92 26.68 -23.85
N ASP A 260 8.02 27.30 -24.26
CA ASP A 260 8.60 27.19 -25.61
C ASP A 260 9.48 25.95 -25.80
N GLY A 261 9.90 25.32 -24.70
CA GLY A 261 10.70 24.10 -24.71
C GLY A 261 10.04 22.98 -25.51
N SER A 262 10.83 22.23 -26.26
CA SER A 262 10.38 21.10 -27.08
C SER A 262 11.51 20.09 -27.24
N HIS A 263 11.17 18.84 -27.50
CA HIS A 263 12.15 17.81 -27.80
C HIS A 263 11.55 16.74 -28.73
N GLN A 264 12.32 16.34 -29.74
CA GLN A 264 11.87 15.50 -30.85
C GLN A 264 11.39 14.10 -30.44
N HIS A 265 11.79 13.60 -29.26
CA HIS A 265 11.43 12.28 -28.75
C HIS A 265 10.49 12.32 -27.55
N THR A 266 9.82 13.45 -27.32
CA THR A 266 8.93 13.60 -26.18
C THR A 266 7.63 14.27 -26.57
N ARG A 267 6.57 13.94 -25.84
CA ARG A 267 5.30 14.66 -25.87
C ARG A 267 5.06 15.33 -24.52
N ARG A 268 4.81 16.64 -24.54
CA ARG A 268 4.73 17.48 -23.33
C ARG A 268 3.36 17.45 -22.69
N LEU A 269 3.31 17.66 -21.36
CA LEU A 269 2.07 17.92 -20.63
C LEU A 269 1.93 19.42 -20.40
N CYS A 270 0.93 20.04 -21.02
CA CYS A 270 0.84 21.48 -21.15
C CYS A 270 -0.37 22.06 -20.40
N PRO A 271 -0.19 23.11 -19.58
CA PRO A 271 -1.28 23.85 -18.97
C PRO A 271 -1.71 25.02 -19.86
N CYS A 272 -2.93 24.98 -20.39
CA CYS A 272 -3.48 25.98 -21.30
C CYS A 272 -4.65 26.72 -20.65
N ALA A 273 -4.77 28.03 -20.92
CA ALA A 273 -5.94 28.83 -20.54
C ALA A 273 -6.13 30.01 -21.50
#